data_AF-A0AA46YLQ9-F1
#
_entry.id   AF-A0AA46YLQ9-F1
#
_cell.length_a   1.000
_cell.length_b   1.000
_cell.length_c   1.000
_cell.angle_alpha   90.00
_cell.angle_beta   90.00
_cell.angle_gamma   90.00
#
_symmetry.space_group_name_H-M   'P 1'
#
loop_
_entity.id
_entity.type
_entity.pdbx_description
1 polymer ?
#
loop_
_entity_poly.entity_id
_entity_poly.type
_entity_poly.pdbx_seq_one_letter_code
_entity_poly.pdbx_strand_id
1 'polypeptide(L)'
;MRIWPGVLTVVLCGLLALTGYTSVYAVGAAVVLGQLLMSTLPAPTDRRGGVVAARPMVPVVAGSLVATGLMLRPETLVGADGTTAVEESTATAGFQLGLGPGVAVAVLLALFMQMTRRDGRELLVASVSYATASAVLAICMSMWVTIPELADGDAIVASGAAGAAAASVLWTVPGPRTLLGIVAVAIGGVAGGAFGYAVDDGVSTGFGAALGVTAALTVVVGRLAAAGWAPESARRLGFEGVLPLALAGPLVYLVGQFYVL
;
A
#
# COMPACT_ATOMS: atom_id res chain seq x y z
N MET A 1 -17.61 11.86 13.21
CA MET A 1 -17.32 10.82 12.19
C MET A 1 -16.51 11.45 11.07
N ARG A 2 -15.34 10.91 10.74
CA ARG A 2 -14.51 11.42 9.63
C ARG A 2 -14.81 10.60 8.38
N ILE A 3 -15.58 11.17 7.46
CA ILE A 3 -15.91 10.57 6.16
C ILE A 3 -14.73 10.75 5.18
N TRP A 4 -13.95 11.82 5.37
CA TRP A 4 -12.82 12.19 4.51
C TRP A 4 -11.77 11.10 4.28
N PRO A 5 -11.32 10.34 5.29
CA PRO A 5 -10.39 9.23 5.08
C PRO A 5 -10.99 8.10 4.23
N GLY A 6 -12.31 7.89 4.32
CA GLY A 6 -13.07 6.98 3.46
C GLY A 6 -13.05 7.45 2.01
N VAL A 7 -13.42 8.71 1.81
CA VAL A 7 -13.44 9.37 0.49
C VAL A 7 -12.06 9.33 -0.16
N LEU A 8 -10.99 9.66 0.57
CA LEU A 8 -9.63 9.61 0.04
C LEU A 8 -9.25 8.20 -0.45
N THR A 9 -9.55 7.16 0.34
CA THR A 9 -9.30 5.78 -0.09
C THR A 9 -10.08 5.43 -1.35
N VAL A 10 -11.36 5.80 -1.42
CA VAL A 10 -12.21 5.55 -2.60
C VAL A 10 -11.66 6.28 -3.83
N VAL A 11 -11.23 7.54 -3.70
CA VAL A 11 -10.62 8.30 -4.79
C VAL A 11 -9.33 7.65 -5.25
N LEU A 12 -8.47 7.21 -4.33
CA LEU A 12 -7.23 6.50 -4.67
C LEU A 12 -7.51 5.14 -5.31
N CYS A 13 -8.50 4.38 -4.86
CA CYS A 13 -8.96 3.16 -5.53
C CYS A 13 -9.40 3.45 -6.97
N GLY A 14 -10.22 4.49 -7.16
CA GLY A 14 -10.67 4.91 -8.48
C GLY A 14 -9.51 5.32 -9.38
N LEU A 15 -8.53 6.06 -8.84
CA LEU A 15 -7.32 6.42 -9.56
C LEU A 15 -6.49 5.18 -9.93
N LEU A 16 -6.27 4.23 -9.02
CA LEU A 16 -5.52 3.01 -9.29
C LEU A 16 -6.20 2.15 -10.37
N ALA A 17 -7.52 1.96 -10.25
CA ALA A 17 -8.30 1.25 -11.26
C ALA A 17 -8.21 1.94 -12.62
N LEU A 18 -8.46 3.26 -12.69
CA LEU A 18 -8.46 4.01 -13.94
C LEU A 18 -7.07 4.07 -14.58
N THR A 19 -6.03 4.23 -13.76
CA THR A 19 -4.65 4.30 -14.25
C THR A 19 -4.14 2.95 -14.74
N GLY A 20 -4.60 1.84 -14.15
CA GLY A 20 -4.33 0.48 -14.61
C GLY A 20 -4.71 0.26 -16.08
N TYR A 21 -5.81 0.85 -16.54
CA TYR A 21 -6.25 0.78 -17.95
C TYR A 21 -5.52 1.74 -18.91
N THR A 22 -4.66 2.63 -18.41
CA THR A 22 -4.04 3.69 -19.24
C THR A 22 -2.55 3.50 -19.44
N SER A 23 -1.80 3.39 -18.35
CA SER A 23 -0.33 3.32 -18.38
C SER A 23 0.21 2.97 -17.01
N VAL A 24 1.21 2.09 -16.98
CA VAL A 24 1.99 1.75 -15.79
C VAL A 24 2.60 3.00 -15.13
N TYR A 25 3.00 4.02 -15.91
CA TYR A 25 3.49 5.29 -15.38
C TYR A 25 2.42 6.09 -14.62
N ALA A 26 1.16 6.01 -15.07
CA ALA A 26 0.06 6.68 -14.40
C ALA A 26 -0.25 6.01 -13.04
N VAL A 27 -0.16 4.68 -12.98
CA VAL A 27 -0.26 3.91 -11.72
C VAL A 27 0.89 4.31 -10.79
N GLY A 28 2.12 4.40 -11.31
CA GLY A 28 3.29 4.88 -10.58
C GLY A 28 3.08 6.28 -9.97
N ALA A 29 2.50 7.22 -10.72
CA ALA A 29 2.19 8.55 -10.22
C ALA A 29 1.16 8.53 -9.07
N ALA A 30 0.10 7.72 -9.19
CA ALA A 30 -0.91 7.55 -8.13
C ALA A 30 -0.30 6.92 -6.87
N VAL A 31 0.59 5.94 -7.04
CA VAL A 31 1.35 5.30 -5.97
C VAL A 31 2.27 6.30 -5.25
N VAL A 32 3.04 7.10 -6.00
CA VAL A 32 3.90 8.14 -5.42
C VAL A 32 3.08 9.17 -4.66
N LEU A 33 1.92 9.56 -5.17
CA LEU A 33 1.00 10.44 -4.43
C LEU A 33 0.57 9.82 -3.09
N GLY A 34 0.21 8.53 -3.08
CA GLY A 34 -0.09 7.80 -1.85
C GLY A 34 1.10 7.77 -0.88
N GLN A 35 2.30 7.48 -1.37
CA GLN A 35 3.55 7.46 -0.60
C GLN A 35 3.88 8.84 0.01
N LEU A 36 3.68 9.92 -0.75
CA LEU A 36 3.84 11.29 -0.27
C LEU A 36 2.82 11.62 0.82
N LEU A 37 1.56 11.20 0.67
CA LEU A 37 0.54 11.36 1.71
C LEU A 37 0.90 10.57 2.98
N MET A 38 1.46 9.36 2.87
CA MET A 38 2.01 8.59 3.98
C MET A 38 3.21 9.29 4.65
N SER A 39 4.06 10.00 3.88
CA SER A 39 5.21 10.73 4.45
C SER A 39 4.79 11.84 5.42
N THR A 40 3.53 12.29 5.36
CA THR A 40 2.99 13.32 6.24
C THR A 40 2.62 12.81 7.64
N LEU A 41 2.94 11.57 7.99
CA LEU A 41 2.69 10.92 9.27
C LEU A 41 2.95 11.82 10.50
N PRO A 42 2.07 11.79 11.52
CA PRO A 42 2.33 12.51 12.76
C PRO A 42 3.60 12.00 13.45
N ALA A 43 4.20 12.82 14.31
CA ALA A 43 5.28 12.36 15.17
C ALA A 43 4.72 11.40 16.24
N PRO A 44 5.40 10.28 16.56
CA PRO A 44 4.93 9.37 17.60
C PRO A 44 4.99 10.04 18.97
N THR A 45 4.07 9.68 19.85
CA THR A 45 4.07 10.12 21.25
C THR A 45 4.70 9.04 22.14
N ASP A 46 5.51 9.44 23.11
CA ASP A 46 6.04 8.54 24.14
C ASP A 46 4.94 8.13 25.15
N ARG A 47 5.28 7.22 26.08
CA ARG A 47 4.36 6.78 27.14
C ARG A 47 3.95 7.88 28.13
N ARG A 48 4.67 9.00 28.16
CA ARG A 48 4.43 10.17 29.02
C ARG A 48 3.71 11.30 28.26
N GLY A 49 3.37 11.08 26.98
CA GLY A 49 2.73 12.07 26.10
C GLY A 49 3.69 13.06 25.43
N GLY A 50 5.00 12.90 25.58
CA GLY A 50 6.02 13.68 24.91
C GLY A 50 6.13 13.34 23.41
N VAL A 51 6.41 14.33 22.56
CA VAL A 51 6.58 14.13 21.12
C VAL A 51 7.97 13.55 20.85
N VAL A 52 8.02 12.37 20.23
CA VAL A 52 9.26 11.75 19.78
C VAL A 52 9.65 12.33 18.43
N ALA A 53 10.86 12.89 18.33
CA ALA A 53 11.41 13.40 17.07
C ALA A 53 11.78 12.25 16.11
N ALA A 54 10.78 11.59 15.54
CA ALA A 54 10.95 10.77 14.35
C ALA A 54 10.81 11.68 13.13
N ARG A 55 11.82 11.70 12.25
CA ARG A 55 11.78 12.42 10.97
C ARG A 55 11.53 11.40 9.85
N PRO A 56 10.32 10.79 9.74
CA PRO A 56 10.07 9.68 8.81
C PRO A 56 10.04 10.14 7.34
N MET A 57 9.82 11.43 7.08
CA MET A 57 9.61 11.95 5.73
C MET A 57 10.75 11.58 4.76
N VAL A 58 12.01 11.82 5.15
CA VAL A 58 13.17 11.53 4.29
C VAL A 58 13.28 10.05 3.94
N PRO A 59 13.34 9.10 4.90
CA PRO A 59 13.43 7.68 4.58
C PRO A 59 12.18 7.16 3.83
N VAL A 60 10.98 7.65 4.17
CA VAL A 60 9.75 7.29 3.46
C VAL A 60 9.84 7.72 2.00
N VAL A 61 10.13 8.99 1.71
CA VAL A 61 10.16 9.52 0.33
C VAL A 61 11.26 8.86 -0.48
N ALA A 62 12.49 8.77 0.05
CA ALA A 62 13.61 8.19 -0.68
C ALA A 62 13.40 6.70 -0.97
N GLY A 63 13.01 5.90 0.03
CA GLY A 63 12.74 4.48 -0.17
C GLY A 63 11.56 4.24 -1.12
N SER A 64 10.52 5.06 -1.04
CA SER A 64 9.35 5.01 -1.92
C SER A 64 9.68 5.31 -3.38
N LEU A 65 10.51 6.34 -3.62
CA LEU A 65 10.97 6.70 -4.97
C LEU A 65 11.86 5.60 -5.57
N VAL A 66 12.76 5.03 -4.78
CA VAL A 66 13.61 3.91 -5.21
C VAL A 66 12.76 2.70 -5.54
N ALA A 67 11.85 2.28 -4.66
CA ALA A 67 10.99 1.13 -4.89
C ALA A 67 10.09 1.30 -6.12
N THR A 68 9.43 2.44 -6.23
CA THR A 68 8.54 2.72 -7.36
C THR A 68 9.33 2.87 -8.66
N GLY A 69 10.49 3.53 -8.64
CA GLY A 69 11.34 3.67 -9.81
C GLY A 69 11.88 2.34 -10.33
N LEU A 70 12.30 1.45 -9.44
CA LEU A 70 12.76 0.11 -9.80
C LEU A 70 11.62 -0.79 -10.30
N MET A 71 10.41 -0.63 -9.77
CA MET A 71 9.22 -1.33 -10.28
C MET A 71 8.76 -0.81 -11.64
N LEU A 72 8.95 0.49 -11.93
CA LEU A 72 8.64 1.07 -13.23
C LEU A 72 9.69 0.73 -14.31
N ARG A 73 10.92 0.43 -13.90
CA ARG A 73 12.05 0.13 -14.78
C ARG A 73 12.88 -1.03 -14.24
N PRO A 74 12.33 -2.25 -14.27
CA PRO A 74 13.04 -3.44 -13.79
C PRO A 74 14.35 -3.67 -14.58
N GLU A 75 14.45 -3.20 -15.82
CA GLU A 75 15.67 -3.31 -16.64
C GLU A 75 16.93 -2.69 -16.00
N THR A 76 16.76 -1.78 -15.04
CA THR A 76 17.90 -1.16 -14.33
C THR A 76 18.66 -2.12 -13.40
N LEU A 77 18.04 -3.26 -13.06
CA LEU A 77 18.61 -4.30 -12.20
C LEU A 77 18.95 -5.58 -12.97
N VAL A 78 18.45 -5.71 -14.21
CA VAL A 78 18.78 -6.81 -15.08
C VAL A 78 20.22 -6.60 -15.57
N GLY A 79 21.09 -7.59 -15.35
CA GLY A 79 22.48 -7.57 -15.82
C GLY A 79 22.55 -7.49 -17.35
N ALA A 80 23.76 -7.34 -17.89
CA ALA A 80 23.97 -7.28 -19.34
C ALA A 80 23.32 -8.48 -20.07
N ASP A 81 22.83 -8.23 -21.28
CA ASP A 81 22.18 -9.23 -22.15
C ASP A 81 23.03 -10.51 -22.24
N GLY A 82 22.39 -11.66 -22.01
CA GLY A 82 23.04 -12.98 -22.06
C GLY A 82 23.50 -13.56 -20.71
N THR A 83 23.14 -12.93 -19.59
CA THR A 83 23.36 -13.51 -18.25
C THR A 83 22.16 -14.33 -17.77
N THR A 84 22.42 -15.45 -17.09
CA THR A 84 21.38 -16.38 -16.56
C THR A 84 20.41 -15.72 -15.56
N ALA A 85 20.75 -14.52 -15.06
CA ALA A 85 19.88 -13.71 -14.22
C ALA A 85 18.64 -13.18 -14.97
N VAL A 86 18.70 -13.05 -16.30
CA VAL A 86 17.59 -12.54 -17.14
C VAL A 86 16.42 -13.53 -17.17
N GLU A 87 16.71 -14.84 -17.30
CA GLU A 87 15.71 -15.91 -17.44
C GLU A 87 14.99 -16.26 -16.12
N GLU A 88 15.66 -16.15 -14.96
CA GLU A 88 15.03 -16.35 -13.65
C GLU A 88 14.30 -15.10 -13.11
N SER A 89 14.66 -13.90 -13.61
CA SER A 89 14.10 -12.62 -13.12
C SER A 89 12.72 -12.27 -13.69
N THR A 90 12.17 -13.03 -14.63
CA THR A 90 10.85 -12.68 -15.21
C THR A 90 9.68 -13.34 -14.47
N ALA A 91 9.91 -14.40 -13.68
CA ALA A 91 8.85 -15.14 -12.98
C ALA A 91 8.74 -14.83 -11.47
N THR A 92 9.79 -14.31 -10.82
CA THR A 92 9.86 -14.24 -9.33
C THR A 92 10.00 -12.81 -8.77
N ALA A 93 10.02 -11.78 -9.63
CA ALA A 93 10.91 -10.65 -9.38
C ALA A 93 10.27 -9.32 -8.96
N GLY A 94 8.96 -9.10 -9.10
CA GLY A 94 8.34 -7.83 -8.68
C GLY A 94 8.59 -7.50 -7.19
N PHE A 95 8.51 -8.52 -6.32
CA PHE A 95 8.79 -8.37 -4.88
C PHE A 95 10.28 -8.19 -4.57
N GLN A 96 11.18 -8.89 -5.27
CA GLN A 96 12.62 -8.82 -4.99
C GLN A 96 13.30 -7.59 -5.62
N LEU A 97 12.86 -7.16 -6.80
CA LEU A 97 13.49 -6.07 -7.55
C LEU A 97 13.17 -4.68 -6.96
N GLY A 98 11.95 -4.45 -6.49
CA GLY A 98 11.53 -3.12 -6.01
C GLY A 98 11.56 -2.94 -4.49
N LEU A 99 10.88 -3.82 -3.75
CA LEU A 99 10.68 -3.68 -2.30
C LEU A 99 12.01 -3.80 -1.53
N GLY A 100 12.84 -4.79 -1.86
CA GLY A 100 14.11 -5.03 -1.15
C GLY A 100 15.03 -3.81 -1.13
N PRO A 101 15.44 -3.27 -2.30
CA PRO A 101 16.28 -2.09 -2.37
C PRO A 101 15.63 -0.85 -1.75
N GLY A 102 14.32 -0.64 -1.97
CA GLY A 102 13.59 0.48 -1.37
C GLY A 102 13.60 0.45 0.16
N VAL A 103 13.36 -0.74 0.75
CA VAL A 103 13.42 -0.95 2.20
C VAL A 103 14.84 -0.75 2.72
N ALA A 104 15.86 -1.26 2.02
CA ALA A 104 17.26 -1.07 2.40
C ALA A 104 17.62 0.43 2.46
N VAL A 105 17.27 1.20 1.43
CA VAL A 105 17.50 2.66 1.40
C VAL A 105 16.76 3.37 2.53
N ALA A 106 15.48 3.03 2.75
CA ALA A 106 14.69 3.61 3.83
C ALA A 106 15.31 3.32 5.21
N VAL A 107 15.73 2.08 5.47
CA VAL A 107 16.36 1.67 6.74
C VAL A 107 17.68 2.40 6.95
N LEU A 108 18.55 2.44 5.94
CA LEU A 108 19.85 3.11 6.03
C LEU A 108 19.67 4.61 6.28
N LEU A 109 18.75 5.27 5.60
CA LEU A 109 18.44 6.68 5.81
C LEU A 109 17.79 6.93 7.18
N ALA A 110 16.89 6.05 7.62
CA ALA A 110 16.31 6.14 8.96
C ALA A 110 17.41 6.06 10.03
N LEU A 111 18.34 5.11 9.90
CA LEU A 111 19.48 4.98 10.81
C LEU A 111 20.39 6.21 10.76
N PHE A 112 20.77 6.65 9.57
CA PHE A 112 21.64 7.81 9.37
C PHE A 112 21.05 9.09 9.97
N MET A 113 19.77 9.37 9.72
CA MET A 113 19.06 10.53 10.25
C MET A 113 18.95 10.50 11.78
N GLN A 114 18.88 9.32 12.38
CA GLN A 114 18.80 9.16 13.82
C GLN A 114 20.19 9.22 14.49
N MET A 115 21.24 8.73 13.82
CA MET A 115 22.63 8.86 14.29
C MET A 115 23.15 10.31 14.25
N THR A 116 22.66 11.12 13.30
CA THR A 116 23.04 12.53 13.12
C THR A 116 22.20 13.50 13.98
N ARG A 117 21.21 13.00 14.73
CA ARG A 117 20.35 13.82 15.59
C ARG A 117 21.12 14.37 16.78
N ARG A 118 20.94 15.67 17.07
CA ARG A 118 21.56 16.37 18.22
C ARG A 118 20.68 16.42 19.46
N ASP A 119 19.40 16.12 19.32
CA ASP A 119 18.34 16.36 20.31
C ASP A 119 18.24 15.28 21.40
N GLY A 120 19.35 14.57 21.69
CA GLY A 120 19.40 13.46 22.64
C GLY A 120 19.08 12.07 22.03
N ARG A 121 19.62 11.01 22.64
CA ARG A 121 19.48 9.60 22.20
C ARG A 121 18.42 8.82 22.95
N GLU A 122 17.71 9.47 23.85
CA GLU A 122 16.57 8.87 24.53
C GLU A 122 15.53 8.49 23.46
N LEU A 123 15.08 7.24 23.51
CA LEU A 123 14.11 6.66 22.57
C LEU A 123 14.60 6.42 21.12
N LEU A 124 15.91 6.29 20.88
CA LEU A 124 16.48 5.99 19.55
C LEU A 124 15.81 4.78 18.87
N VAL A 125 15.61 3.69 19.60
CA VAL A 125 14.98 2.48 19.05
C VAL A 125 13.54 2.76 18.62
N ALA A 126 12.78 3.50 19.42
CA ALA A 126 11.41 3.84 19.08
C ALA A 126 11.32 4.75 17.85
N SER A 127 12.23 5.74 17.73
CA SER A 127 12.24 6.64 16.57
C SER A 127 12.69 5.97 15.27
N VAL A 128 13.70 5.09 15.34
CA VAL A 128 14.13 4.26 14.20
C VAL A 128 13.01 3.29 13.80
N SER A 129 12.45 2.52 14.74
CA SER A 129 11.37 1.57 14.45
C SER A 129 10.16 2.26 13.83
N TYR A 130 9.80 3.46 14.30
CA TYR A 130 8.73 4.25 13.70
C TYR A 130 9.04 4.69 12.27
N ALA A 131 10.23 5.25 12.04
CA ALA A 131 10.65 5.70 10.71
C ALA A 131 10.74 4.54 9.72
N THR A 132 11.27 3.40 10.15
CA THR A 132 11.36 2.19 9.34
C THR A 132 9.98 1.59 9.05
N ALA A 133 9.14 1.40 10.07
CA ALA A 133 7.81 0.82 9.87
C ALA A 133 6.95 1.68 8.94
N SER A 134 6.99 3.00 9.11
CA SER A 134 6.29 3.93 8.21
C SER A 134 6.82 3.89 6.78
N ALA A 135 8.14 3.82 6.60
CA ALA A 135 8.73 3.68 5.29
C ALA A 135 8.37 2.35 4.63
N VAL A 136 8.48 1.23 5.33
CA VAL A 136 8.10 -0.10 4.81
C VAL A 136 6.64 -0.09 4.37
N LEU A 137 5.74 0.44 5.20
CA LEU A 137 4.31 0.56 4.84
C LEU A 137 4.11 1.43 3.60
N ALA A 138 4.77 2.57 3.49
CA ALA A 138 4.68 3.40 2.29
C ALA A 138 5.21 2.67 1.04
N ILE A 139 6.33 1.96 1.18
CA ILE A 139 6.94 1.18 0.10
C ILE A 139 6.01 0.05 -0.34
N CYS A 140 5.26 -0.63 0.55
CA CYS A 140 4.28 -1.64 0.15
C CYS A 140 3.25 -1.14 -0.88
N MET A 141 2.97 0.17 -0.90
CA MET A 141 2.12 0.78 -1.91
C MET A 141 2.65 0.62 -3.34
N SER A 142 3.97 0.46 -3.52
CA SER A 142 4.57 0.29 -4.84
C SER A 142 4.16 -1.00 -5.53
N MET A 143 3.72 -2.02 -4.78
CA MET A 143 3.22 -3.28 -5.36
C MET A 143 2.01 -3.09 -6.28
N TRP A 144 1.28 -1.98 -6.17
CA TRP A 144 0.21 -1.68 -7.13
C TRP A 144 0.72 -1.45 -8.55
N VAL A 145 1.99 -1.04 -8.72
CA VAL A 145 2.60 -0.81 -10.03
C VAL A 145 2.82 -2.10 -10.80
N THR A 146 3.05 -3.22 -10.11
CA THR A 146 3.39 -4.51 -10.74
C THR A 146 2.17 -5.35 -11.07
N ILE A 147 0.99 -5.04 -10.51
CA ILE A 147 -0.23 -5.83 -10.76
C ILE A 147 -0.70 -5.74 -12.23
N PRO A 148 -0.70 -4.55 -12.89
CA PRO A 148 -1.05 -4.45 -14.32
C PRO A 148 -0.16 -5.28 -15.27
N GLU A 149 1.02 -5.71 -14.83
CA GLU A 149 1.93 -6.55 -15.63
C GLU A 149 1.60 -8.05 -15.55
N LEU A 150 0.67 -8.44 -14.67
CA LEU A 150 0.15 -9.81 -14.60
C LEU A 150 -0.81 -10.10 -15.77
N ALA A 151 -1.06 -11.38 -16.05
CA ALA A 151 -2.16 -11.77 -16.92
C ALA A 151 -3.49 -11.27 -16.33
N ASP A 152 -4.30 -10.58 -17.14
CA ASP A 152 -5.54 -9.90 -16.72
C ASP A 152 -5.33 -8.89 -15.57
N GLY A 153 -4.12 -8.28 -15.50
CA GLY A 153 -3.70 -7.43 -14.40
C GLY A 153 -4.59 -6.21 -14.15
N ASP A 154 -5.17 -5.64 -15.20
CA ASP A 154 -6.14 -4.55 -15.13
C ASP A 154 -7.44 -4.96 -14.40
N ALA A 155 -8.00 -6.11 -14.75
CA ALA A 155 -9.17 -6.69 -14.08
C ALA A 155 -8.85 -7.05 -12.61
N ILE A 156 -7.63 -7.51 -12.32
CA ILE A 156 -7.16 -7.78 -10.95
C ILE A 156 -7.10 -6.49 -10.13
N VAL A 157 -6.48 -5.42 -10.66
CA VAL A 157 -6.41 -4.11 -9.99
C VAL A 157 -7.83 -3.59 -9.73
N ALA A 158 -8.70 -3.63 -10.73
CA ALA A 158 -10.03 -3.06 -10.63
C ALA A 158 -10.92 -3.84 -9.65
N SER A 159 -10.85 -5.18 -9.64
CA SER A 159 -11.57 -6.02 -8.67
C SER A 159 -11.11 -5.77 -7.22
N GLY A 160 -9.80 -5.69 -7.00
CA GLY A 160 -9.23 -5.35 -5.70
C GLY A 160 -9.59 -3.92 -5.26
N ALA A 161 -9.49 -2.95 -6.15
CA ALA A 161 -9.85 -1.56 -5.89
C ALA A 161 -11.34 -1.40 -5.57
N ALA A 162 -12.22 -2.11 -6.28
CA ALA A 162 -13.66 -2.12 -6.02
C ALA A 162 -13.98 -2.66 -4.61
N GLY A 163 -13.36 -3.78 -4.22
CA GLY A 163 -13.50 -4.34 -2.87
C GLY A 163 -13.03 -3.38 -1.78
N ALA A 164 -11.85 -2.77 -1.97
CA ALA A 164 -11.31 -1.79 -1.03
C ALA A 164 -12.16 -0.51 -0.92
N ALA A 165 -12.70 -0.03 -2.02
CA ALA A 165 -13.59 1.13 -2.06
C ALA A 165 -14.89 0.83 -1.31
N ALA A 166 -15.54 -0.30 -1.60
CA ALA A 166 -16.80 -0.70 -0.96
C ALA A 166 -16.63 -0.88 0.56
N ALA A 167 -15.55 -1.55 0.99
CA ALA A 167 -15.22 -1.69 2.40
C ALA A 167 -14.95 -0.33 3.07
N SER A 168 -14.28 0.59 2.36
CA SER A 168 -14.00 1.94 2.88
C SER A 168 -15.27 2.75 3.07
N VAL A 169 -16.23 2.67 2.13
CA VAL A 169 -17.54 3.32 2.25
C VAL A 169 -18.29 2.75 3.45
N LEU A 170 -18.38 1.43 3.57
CA LEU A 170 -19.11 0.81 4.68
C LEU A 170 -18.48 1.13 6.03
N TRP A 171 -17.16 1.24 6.11
CA TRP A 171 -16.47 1.60 7.34
C TRP A 171 -16.78 3.02 7.86
N THR A 172 -17.39 3.88 7.03
CA THR A 172 -17.88 5.21 7.46
C THR A 172 -19.23 5.16 8.17
N VAL A 173 -19.97 4.05 8.08
CA VAL A 173 -21.30 3.87 8.67
C VAL A 173 -21.19 3.76 10.21
N PRO A 174 -22.09 4.39 10.97
CA PRO A 174 -22.09 4.27 12.43
C PRO A 174 -22.59 2.89 12.85
N GLY A 175 -21.85 2.21 13.73
CA GLY A 175 -22.27 0.91 14.24
C GLY A 175 -21.18 0.12 14.96
N PRO A 176 -21.52 -1.10 15.41
CA PRO A 176 -20.56 -2.00 16.05
C PRO A 176 -19.49 -2.42 15.04
N ARG A 177 -18.22 -2.11 15.36
CA ARG A 177 -17.09 -2.27 14.43
C ARG A 177 -16.86 -3.71 13.98
N THR A 178 -17.15 -4.69 14.85
CA THR A 178 -17.04 -6.11 14.51
C THR A 178 -18.04 -6.49 13.42
N LEU A 179 -19.31 -6.10 13.57
CA LEU A 179 -20.35 -6.36 12.57
C LEU A 179 -20.03 -5.63 11.26
N LEU A 180 -19.68 -4.35 11.34
CA LEU A 180 -19.30 -3.56 10.16
C LEU A 180 -18.09 -4.14 9.44
N GLY A 181 -17.11 -4.69 10.16
CA GLY A 181 -15.97 -5.40 9.56
C GLY A 181 -16.40 -6.63 8.78
N ILE A 182 -17.24 -7.49 9.37
CA ILE A 182 -17.77 -8.68 8.69
C ILE A 182 -18.55 -8.30 7.43
N VAL A 183 -19.46 -7.32 7.54
CA VAL A 183 -20.26 -6.86 6.41
C VAL A 183 -19.38 -6.15 5.36
N ALA A 184 -18.34 -5.42 5.75
CA ALA A 184 -17.41 -4.75 4.82
C ALA A 184 -16.66 -5.76 3.97
N VAL A 185 -16.20 -6.86 4.58
CA VAL A 185 -15.54 -7.95 3.86
C VAL A 185 -16.51 -8.64 2.90
N ALA A 186 -17.74 -8.93 3.34
CA ALA A 186 -18.76 -9.54 2.49
C ALA A 186 -19.12 -8.64 1.29
N ILE A 187 -19.39 -7.36 1.53
CA ILE A 187 -19.68 -6.39 0.46
C ILE A 187 -18.46 -6.19 -0.46
N GLY A 188 -17.25 -6.20 0.10
CA GLY A 188 -16.03 -6.15 -0.69
C GLY A 188 -15.88 -7.32 -1.66
N GLY A 189 -16.20 -8.53 -1.20
CA GLY A 189 -16.27 -9.71 -2.05
C GLY A 189 -17.33 -9.60 -3.14
N VAL A 190 -18.53 -9.12 -2.80
CA VAL A 190 -19.60 -8.89 -3.80
C VAL A 190 -19.15 -7.85 -4.83
N ALA A 191 -18.52 -6.75 -4.41
CA ALA A 191 -18.04 -5.70 -5.30
C ALA A 191 -16.94 -6.21 -6.25
N GLY A 192 -15.96 -6.96 -5.74
CA GLY A 192 -14.91 -7.56 -6.56
C GLY A 192 -15.47 -8.61 -7.53
N GLY A 193 -16.40 -9.45 -7.08
CA GLY A 193 -17.06 -10.43 -7.95
C GLY A 193 -17.94 -9.79 -9.02
N ALA A 194 -18.69 -8.74 -8.67
CA ALA A 194 -19.49 -7.98 -9.63
C ALA A 194 -18.61 -7.33 -10.71
N PHE A 195 -17.41 -6.88 -10.35
CA PHE A 195 -16.45 -6.34 -11.32
C PHE A 195 -15.95 -7.43 -12.27
N GLY A 196 -15.55 -8.60 -11.74
CA GLY A 196 -15.17 -9.75 -12.57
C GLY A 196 -16.33 -10.37 -13.38
N TYR A 197 -17.58 -10.05 -13.06
CA TYR A 197 -18.73 -10.40 -13.91
C TYR A 197 -18.99 -9.35 -15.00
N ALA A 198 -18.77 -8.07 -14.70
CA ALA A 198 -19.06 -6.98 -15.62
C ALA A 198 -17.95 -6.74 -16.65
N VAL A 199 -16.71 -7.06 -16.30
CA VAL A 199 -15.55 -7.04 -17.18
C VAL A 199 -15.37 -8.46 -17.71
N ASP A 200 -15.90 -8.72 -18.91
CA ASP A 200 -15.90 -10.02 -19.60
C ASP A 200 -14.47 -10.43 -20.07
N ASP A 201 -13.43 -9.87 -19.45
CA ASP A 201 -12.01 -9.98 -19.82
C ASP A 201 -11.24 -10.79 -18.76
N GLY A 202 -11.35 -12.12 -18.83
CA GLY A 202 -10.41 -13.07 -18.21
C GLY A 202 -10.71 -13.46 -16.77
N VAL A 203 -10.96 -12.52 -15.85
CA VAL A 203 -11.09 -12.84 -14.42
C VAL A 203 -12.45 -13.47 -14.07
N SER A 204 -12.45 -14.73 -13.62
CA SER A 204 -13.68 -15.37 -13.13
C SER A 204 -14.32 -14.62 -11.96
N THR A 205 -15.65 -14.60 -11.88
CA THR A 205 -16.42 -13.97 -10.79
C THR A 205 -15.95 -14.43 -9.40
N GLY A 206 -15.62 -15.71 -9.24
CA GLY A 206 -15.12 -16.28 -7.99
C GLY A 206 -13.74 -15.72 -7.60
N PHE A 207 -12.85 -15.55 -8.58
CA PHE A 207 -11.54 -14.96 -8.36
C PHE A 207 -11.63 -13.45 -8.04
N GLY A 208 -12.46 -12.72 -8.79
CA GLY A 208 -12.77 -11.31 -8.50
C GLY A 208 -13.32 -11.12 -7.08
N ALA A 209 -14.18 -12.04 -6.61
CA ALA A 209 -14.67 -12.02 -5.24
C ALA A 209 -13.57 -12.26 -4.20
N ALA A 210 -12.63 -13.19 -4.47
CA ALA A 210 -11.49 -13.44 -3.59
C ALA A 210 -10.55 -12.22 -3.49
N LEU A 211 -10.28 -11.53 -4.60
CA LEU A 211 -9.54 -10.27 -4.62
C LEU A 211 -10.26 -9.18 -3.81
N GLY A 212 -11.57 -9.06 -4.02
CA GLY A 212 -12.41 -8.09 -3.30
C GLY A 212 -12.43 -8.33 -1.79
N VAL A 213 -12.55 -9.59 -1.35
CA VAL A 213 -12.45 -10.00 0.06
C VAL A 213 -11.08 -9.64 0.63
N THR A 214 -10.00 -9.96 -0.08
CA THR A 214 -8.62 -9.67 0.33
C THR A 214 -8.39 -8.17 0.51
N ALA A 215 -8.82 -7.37 -0.45
CA ALA A 215 -8.71 -5.92 -0.40
C ALA A 215 -9.60 -5.30 0.70
N ALA A 216 -10.79 -5.84 0.92
CA ALA A 216 -11.68 -5.37 1.98
C ALA A 216 -11.14 -5.70 3.38
N LEU A 217 -10.59 -6.90 3.58
CA LEU A 217 -9.95 -7.31 4.83
C LEU A 217 -8.78 -6.37 5.17
N THR A 218 -7.93 -6.07 4.21
CA THR A 218 -6.80 -5.15 4.39
C THR A 218 -7.24 -3.73 4.68
N VAL A 219 -8.36 -3.28 4.12
CA VAL A 219 -8.96 -2.01 4.51
C VAL A 219 -9.40 -2.01 5.96
N VAL A 220 -10.15 -3.03 6.40
CA VAL A 220 -10.59 -3.15 7.80
C VAL A 220 -9.39 -3.15 8.75
N VAL A 221 -8.40 -4.01 8.48
CA VAL A 221 -7.18 -4.11 9.28
C VAL A 221 -6.38 -2.81 9.25
N GLY A 222 -6.21 -2.19 8.09
CA GLY A 222 -5.49 -0.92 7.95
C GLY A 222 -6.15 0.22 8.71
N ARG A 223 -7.49 0.28 8.75
CA ARG A 223 -8.23 1.26 9.56
C ARG A 223 -8.06 1.03 11.06
N LEU A 224 -8.09 -0.23 11.50
CA LEU A 224 -7.85 -0.60 12.90
C LEU A 224 -6.41 -0.30 13.31
N ALA A 225 -5.44 -0.62 12.44
CA ALA A 225 -4.03 -0.30 12.64
C ALA A 225 -3.80 1.21 12.72
N ALA A 226 -4.38 1.99 11.80
CA ALA A 226 -4.30 3.45 11.83
C ALA A 226 -4.91 4.03 13.12
N ALA A 227 -6.00 3.42 13.62
CA ALA A 227 -6.63 3.85 14.86
C ALA A 227 -5.73 3.62 16.09
N GLY A 228 -4.97 2.51 16.11
CA GLY A 228 -4.00 2.20 17.16
C GLY A 228 -2.67 2.95 17.04
N TRP A 229 -2.36 3.49 15.85
CA TRP A 229 -1.06 4.11 15.56
C TRP A 229 -0.86 5.47 16.22
N ALA A 230 -1.92 6.28 16.33
CA ALA A 230 -1.88 7.61 16.91
C ALA A 230 -3.25 8.03 17.47
N PRO A 231 -3.27 8.92 18.49
CA PRO A 231 -4.52 9.50 18.99
C PRO A 231 -5.22 10.31 17.90
N GLU A 232 -6.55 10.40 17.98
CA GLU A 232 -7.40 10.97 16.93
C GLU A 232 -7.04 12.42 16.56
N SER A 233 -6.58 13.21 17.53
CA SER A 233 -6.13 14.59 17.33
C SER A 233 -4.87 14.71 16.46
N ALA A 234 -4.02 13.68 16.44
CA ALA A 234 -2.77 13.64 15.69
C ALA A 234 -2.91 12.91 14.35
N ARG A 235 -3.97 12.10 14.16
CA ARG A 235 -4.18 11.35 12.92
C ARG A 235 -4.48 12.29 11.76
N ARG A 236 -3.62 12.24 10.74
CA ARG A 236 -3.73 13.00 9.49
C ARG A 236 -4.50 12.20 8.46
N LEU A 237 -5.25 12.95 7.63
CA LEU A 237 -6.10 12.41 6.58
C LEU A 237 -5.35 11.45 5.64
N GLY A 238 -4.13 11.82 5.23
CA GLY A 238 -3.30 11.03 4.33
C GLY A 238 -2.98 9.64 4.87
N PHE A 239 -2.58 9.55 6.14
CA PHE A 239 -2.21 8.26 6.73
C PHE A 239 -3.41 7.31 6.89
N GLU A 240 -4.52 7.81 7.45
CA GLU A 240 -5.73 6.98 7.65
C GLU A 240 -6.35 6.50 6.34
N GLY A 241 -6.24 7.30 5.27
CA GLY A 241 -6.78 6.96 3.94
C GLY A 241 -5.86 6.04 3.12
N VAL A 242 -4.54 6.19 3.24
CA VAL A 242 -3.59 5.47 2.38
C VAL A 242 -3.12 4.14 2.99
N LEU A 243 -2.98 4.05 4.32
CA LEU A 243 -2.50 2.82 4.98
C LEU A 243 -3.27 1.55 4.57
N PRO A 244 -4.62 1.56 4.49
CA PRO A 244 -5.39 0.48 3.88
C PRO A 244 -4.87 -0.02 2.53
N LEU A 245 -4.56 0.89 1.60
CA LEU A 245 -4.16 0.56 0.24
C LEU A 245 -2.72 0.06 0.17
N ALA A 246 -1.86 0.62 1.02
CA ALA A 246 -0.49 0.14 1.15
C ALA A 246 -0.43 -1.32 1.61
N LEU A 247 -1.32 -1.73 2.52
CA LEU A 247 -1.43 -3.12 2.95
C LEU A 247 -2.13 -4.00 1.89
N ALA A 248 -3.07 -3.45 1.14
CA ALA A 248 -3.80 -4.17 0.10
C ALA A 248 -2.89 -4.57 -1.06
N GLY A 249 -1.99 -3.69 -1.51
CA GLY A 249 -1.15 -3.91 -2.70
C GLY A 249 -0.41 -5.25 -2.72
N PRO A 250 0.42 -5.57 -1.72
CA PRO A 250 1.14 -6.84 -1.66
C PRO A 250 0.22 -8.07 -1.64
N LEU A 251 -0.92 -7.99 -0.94
CA LEU A 251 -1.85 -9.13 -0.82
C LEU A 251 -2.67 -9.34 -2.10
N VAL A 252 -3.12 -8.26 -2.74
CA VAL A 252 -3.79 -8.32 -4.05
C VAL A 252 -2.83 -8.87 -5.10
N TYR A 253 -1.57 -8.42 -5.12
CA TYR A 253 -0.54 -8.97 -6.01
C TYR A 253 -0.32 -10.47 -5.77
N LEU A 254 -0.18 -10.89 -4.51
CA LEU A 254 0.04 -12.30 -4.17
C LEU A 254 -1.15 -13.18 -4.55
N VAL A 255 -2.38 -12.70 -4.36
CA VAL A 255 -3.57 -13.41 -4.84
C VAL A 255 -3.61 -13.45 -6.37
N GLY A 256 -3.28 -12.33 -7.03
CA GLY A 256 -3.16 -12.23 -8.49
C GLY A 256 -2.17 -13.23 -9.08
N GLN A 257 -1.02 -13.42 -8.44
CA GLN A 257 -0.01 -14.39 -8.85
C GLN A 257 -0.55 -15.83 -8.86
N PHE A 258 -1.41 -16.21 -7.91
CA PHE A 258 -2.03 -17.55 -7.90
C PHE A 258 -3.01 -17.81 -9.04
N TYR A 259 -3.46 -16.77 -9.75
CA TYR A 259 -4.30 -16.93 -10.93
C TYR A 259 -3.51 -17.15 -12.21
N VAL A 260 -2.25 -16.70 -12.24
CA VAL A 260 -1.34 -16.89 -13.39
C VAL A 260 -0.68 -18.28 -13.38
N LEU A 261 -0.61 -18.93 -12.21
CA LEU A 261 -0.05 -20.28 -12.00
C LEU A 261 -1.05 -21.39 -12.31
#